data_AF-A0A530K6U2-F1
#
_entry.id   AF-A0A530K6U2-F1
#
_cell.length_a   1.000
_cell.length_b   1.000
_cell.length_c   1.000
_cell.angle_alpha   90.00
_cell.angle_beta   90.00
_cell.angle_gamma   90.00
#
_symmetry.space_group_name_H-M   'P 1'
#
loop_
_entity.id
_entity.type
_entity.pdbx_description
1 polymer ?
#
loop_
_entity_poly.entity_id
_entity_poly.type
_entity_poly.pdbx_seq_one_letter_code
_entity_poly.pdbx_strand_id
1 'polypeptide(L)'
;MSAHFARTHRHEALDRLADRRLLRELAYVDGHWTASEAAESFEVTDPATGTTVAFVAALDAQQTTKAIDAAARAFPAWRALLPQERSKILRKWFELIVGAKDDLALLMTLEQGKPLQESLGEID
;
A
#
# COMPACT_ATOMS: atom_id res chain seq x y z
N MET A 1 3.39 16.31 -19.03
CA MET A 1 3.40 17.48 -18.14
C MET A 1 3.73 16.98 -16.75
N SER A 2 4.97 17.13 -16.32
CA SER A 2 5.48 16.62 -15.04
C SER A 2 5.27 17.68 -13.96
N ALA A 3 4.34 17.48 -13.05
CA ALA A 3 4.26 18.26 -11.83
C ALA A 3 5.19 17.61 -10.78
N HIS A 4 6.43 18.09 -10.73
CA HIS A 4 7.33 17.85 -9.60
C HIS A 4 6.83 18.72 -8.43
N PHE A 5 5.93 18.20 -7.60
CA PHE A 5 5.87 18.67 -6.22
C PHE A 5 7.05 18.02 -5.51
N ALA A 6 8.17 18.75 -5.42
CA ALA A 6 9.25 18.37 -4.52
C ALA A 6 8.73 18.50 -3.08
N ARG A 7 8.11 17.43 -2.58
CA ARG A 7 7.70 17.31 -1.17
C ARG A 7 8.98 17.06 -0.37
N THR A 8 9.57 18.14 0.14
CA THR A 8 10.97 18.18 0.62
C THR A 8 11.19 17.51 1.98
N HIS A 9 10.12 17.23 2.74
CA HIS A 9 10.21 16.60 4.05
C HIS A 9 9.44 15.29 4.07
N ARG A 10 10.17 14.19 4.03
CA ARG A 10 9.67 12.84 4.28
C ARG A 10 10.47 12.24 5.43
N HIS A 11 9.85 11.34 6.17
CA HIS A 11 10.44 10.69 7.32
C HIS A 11 11.76 9.98 6.94
N GLU A 12 12.89 10.39 7.53
CA GLU A 12 14.25 9.90 7.18
C GLU A 12 14.38 8.38 7.31
N ALA A 13 13.68 7.76 8.26
CA ALA A 13 13.66 6.31 8.41
C ALA A 13 13.25 5.55 7.15
N LEU A 14 12.52 6.16 6.20
CA LEU A 14 12.17 5.55 4.92
C LEU A 14 13.40 5.21 4.06
N ASP A 15 14.54 5.85 4.29
CA ASP A 15 15.79 5.50 3.62
C ASP A 15 16.33 4.13 4.02
N ARG A 16 15.84 3.55 5.12
CA ARG A 16 16.18 2.21 5.59
C ARG A 16 15.42 1.09 4.87
N LEU A 17 14.41 1.42 4.06
CA LEU A 17 13.69 0.42 3.27
C LEU A 17 14.63 -0.24 2.26
N ALA A 18 14.70 -1.57 2.29
CA ALA A 18 15.44 -2.35 1.31
C ALA A 18 14.76 -2.24 -0.08
N ASP A 19 13.43 -2.33 -0.12
CA ASP A 19 12.63 -2.08 -1.31
C ASP A 19 11.72 -0.85 -1.14
N ARG A 20 12.22 0.29 -1.60
CA ARG A 20 11.47 1.57 -1.61
C ARG A 20 10.17 1.53 -2.41
N ARG A 21 9.96 0.52 -3.28
CA ARG A 21 8.73 0.36 -4.05
C ARG A 21 7.56 -0.16 -3.20
N LEU A 22 7.80 -0.57 -1.95
CA LEU A 22 6.74 -0.97 -1.03
C LEU A 22 5.98 0.24 -0.47
N LEU A 23 6.62 1.40 -0.36
CA LEU A 23 5.93 2.65 -0.06
C LEU A 23 5.10 3.10 -1.26
N ARG A 24 3.78 3.24 -1.07
CA ARG A 24 2.83 3.60 -2.12
C ARG A 24 1.96 4.77 -1.70
N GLU A 25 1.89 5.77 -2.57
CA GLU A 25 1.07 6.97 -2.40
C GLU A 25 -0.23 6.93 -3.22
N LEU A 26 -0.32 5.98 -4.16
CA LEU A 26 -1.48 5.79 -5.03
C LEU A 26 -2.31 4.60 -4.55
N ALA A 27 -3.60 4.61 -4.87
CA ALA A 27 -4.49 3.49 -4.59
C ALA A 27 -4.31 2.38 -5.65
N TYR A 28 -4.51 1.12 -5.30
CA TYR A 28 -4.46 0.00 -6.26
C TYR A 28 -5.86 -0.39 -6.73
N VAL A 29 -6.21 -0.09 -7.98
CA VAL A 29 -7.54 -0.30 -8.56
C VAL A 29 -7.41 -0.96 -9.94
N ASP A 30 -8.15 -2.05 -10.16
CA ASP A 30 -8.19 -2.80 -11.42
C ASP A 30 -6.81 -3.15 -11.99
N GLY A 31 -5.87 -3.52 -11.13
CA GLY A 31 -4.49 -3.86 -11.52
C GLY A 31 -3.52 -2.68 -11.66
N HIS A 32 -3.97 -1.44 -11.39
CA HIS A 32 -3.20 -0.22 -11.64
C HIS A 32 -3.07 0.67 -10.40
N TRP A 33 -1.95 1.38 -10.30
CA TRP A 33 -1.77 2.47 -9.34
C TRP A 33 -2.51 3.72 -9.82
N THR A 34 -3.50 4.16 -9.05
CA THR A 34 -4.50 5.17 -9.42
C THR A 34 -4.42 6.37 -8.48
N ALA A 35 -4.33 7.57 -9.07
CA ALA A 35 -4.48 8.83 -8.35
C ALA A 35 -5.96 9.24 -8.26
N SER A 36 -6.27 10.18 -7.37
CA SER A 36 -7.56 10.87 -7.38
C SER A 36 -7.74 11.63 -8.70
N GLU A 37 -8.94 11.59 -9.28
CA GLU A 37 -9.26 12.36 -10.50
C GLU A 37 -9.18 13.87 -10.25
N ALA A 38 -9.47 14.31 -9.02
CA ALA A 38 -9.31 15.69 -8.57
C ALA A 38 -7.89 16.00 -8.03
N ALA A 39 -6.95 15.07 -8.18
CA ALA A 39 -5.60 15.13 -7.60
C ALA A 39 -5.59 15.32 -6.07
N GLU A 40 -6.67 14.93 -5.38
CA GLU A 40 -6.75 14.97 -3.92
C GLU A 40 -5.88 13.88 -3.27
N SER A 41 -5.25 14.26 -2.16
CA SER A 41 -4.47 13.37 -1.30
C SER A 41 -4.50 13.88 0.13
N PHE A 42 -4.35 12.99 1.10
CA PHE A 42 -4.22 13.37 2.50
C PHE A 42 -2.89 12.92 3.07
N GLU A 43 -2.43 13.62 4.10
CA GLU A 43 -1.15 13.38 4.75
C GLU A 43 -1.25 12.21 5.75
N VAL A 44 -0.25 11.33 5.71
CA VAL A 44 0.01 10.32 6.75
C VAL A 44 1.27 10.77 7.49
N THR A 45 1.13 10.95 8.80
CA THR A 45 2.22 11.40 9.68
C THR A 45 2.61 10.31 10.65
N ASP A 46 3.88 10.32 11.07
CA ASP A 46 4.34 9.50 12.18
C ASP A 46 3.80 10.08 13.49
N PRO A 47 2.97 9.34 14.24
CA PRO A 47 2.37 9.85 15.47
C PRO A 47 3.40 10.08 16.59
N ALA A 48 4.60 9.48 16.53
CA ALA A 48 5.64 9.68 17.52
C ALA A 48 6.38 11.02 17.34
N THR A 49 6.51 11.50 16.09
CA THR A 49 7.33 12.69 15.77
C THR A 49 6.54 13.83 15.11
N GLY A 50 5.36 13.53 14.58
CA GLY A 50 4.59 14.43 13.70
C GLY A 50 5.15 14.55 12.27
N THR A 51 6.23 13.83 11.94
CA THR A 51 6.89 13.94 10.64
C THR A 51 6.06 13.27 9.55
N THR A 52 5.95 13.89 8.38
CA THR A 52 5.27 13.32 7.22
C THR A 52 5.91 12.01 6.76
N VAL A 53 5.12 10.94 6.67
CA VAL A 53 5.51 9.67 6.05
C VAL A 53 5.21 9.71 4.55
N ALA A 54 3.98 10.05 4.18
CA ALA A 54 3.52 10.06 2.79
C ALA A 54 2.27 10.95 2.63
N PHE A 55 1.92 11.28 1.39
CA PHE A 55 0.56 11.74 1.07
C PHE A 55 -0.11 10.71 0.17
N VAL A 56 -1.20 10.13 0.62
CA VAL A 56 -1.89 9.05 -0.07
C VAL A 56 -3.13 9.57 -0.82
N ALA A 57 -3.40 9.02 -1.99
CA ALA A 57 -4.51 9.44 -2.84
C ALA A 57 -5.87 9.33 -2.12
N ALA A 58 -6.66 10.40 -2.18
CA ALA A 58 -8.03 10.43 -1.68
C ALA A 58 -8.99 10.17 -2.85
N LEU A 59 -9.40 8.92 -3.03
CA LEU A 59 -10.34 8.56 -4.09
C LEU A 59 -11.77 8.95 -3.72
N ASP A 60 -12.55 9.33 -4.73
CA ASP A 60 -13.96 9.71 -4.54
C ASP A 60 -14.93 8.53 -4.67
N ALA A 61 -16.23 8.82 -4.53
CA ALA A 61 -17.30 7.84 -4.65
C ALA A 61 -17.40 7.22 -6.06
N GLN A 62 -17.08 7.97 -7.11
CA GLN A 62 -17.12 7.47 -8.48
C GLN A 62 -15.97 6.50 -8.74
N GLN A 63 -14.76 6.82 -8.29
CA GLN A 63 -13.60 5.94 -8.36
C GLN A 63 -13.81 4.68 -7.50
N THR A 64 -14.48 4.81 -6.35
CA THR A 64 -14.90 3.66 -5.54
C THR A 64 -15.85 2.74 -6.31
N THR A 65 -16.83 3.32 -7.04
CA THR A 65 -17.76 2.56 -7.89
C THR A 65 -16.99 1.82 -9.00
N LYS A 66 -16.03 2.47 -9.65
CA LYS A 66 -15.16 1.84 -10.66
C LYS A 66 -14.38 0.65 -10.09
N ALA A 67 -13.89 0.75 -8.85
CA ALA A 67 -13.20 -0.34 -8.17
C ALA A 67 -14.12 -1.53 -7.88
N ILE A 68 -15.36 -1.27 -7.45
CA ILE A 68 -16.39 -2.30 -7.24
C ILE A 68 -16.72 -3.01 -8.56
N ASP A 69 -16.94 -2.24 -9.62
CA ASP A 69 -17.22 -2.81 -10.95
C ASP A 69 -16.04 -3.65 -11.46
N ALA A 70 -14.79 -3.22 -11.22
CA ALA A 70 -13.60 -3.99 -11.56
C ALA A 70 -13.55 -5.32 -10.80
N ALA A 71 -13.81 -5.31 -9.50
CA ALA A 71 -13.87 -6.53 -8.69
C ALA A 71 -14.98 -7.49 -9.20
N ALA A 72 -16.16 -6.94 -9.53
CA ALA A 72 -17.26 -7.72 -10.10
C ALA A 72 -16.91 -8.35 -11.46
N ARG A 73 -16.19 -7.61 -12.32
CA ARG A 73 -15.68 -8.12 -13.61
C ARG A 73 -14.61 -9.20 -13.43
N ALA A 74 -13.73 -9.08 -12.44
CA ALA A 74 -12.67 -10.06 -12.18
C ALA A 74 -13.19 -11.35 -11.53
N PHE A 75 -14.31 -11.29 -10.80
CA PHE A 75 -14.83 -12.40 -10.01
C PHE A 75 -15.10 -13.70 -10.81
N PRO A 76 -15.75 -13.69 -12.00
CA PRO A 76 -15.98 -14.90 -12.78
C PRO A 76 -14.70 -15.68 -13.12
N ALA A 77 -13.62 -14.99 -13.48
CA ALA A 77 -12.34 -15.64 -13.79
C ALA A 77 -11.69 -16.19 -12.51
N TRP A 78 -11.67 -15.40 -11.43
CA TRP A 78 -11.09 -15.80 -10.15
C TRP A 78 -11.80 -17.01 -9.52
N ARG A 79 -13.14 -17.01 -9.53
CA ARG A 79 -13.94 -18.11 -8.95
C ARG A 79 -13.84 -19.41 -9.76
N ALA A 80 -13.52 -19.32 -11.05
CA ALA A 80 -13.38 -20.48 -11.93
C ALA A 80 -12.06 -21.24 -11.70
N LEU A 81 -11.07 -20.61 -11.05
CA LEU A 81 -9.82 -21.27 -10.68
C LEU A 81 -10.07 -22.45 -9.76
N LEU A 82 -9.25 -23.50 -9.89
CA LEU A 82 -9.22 -24.61 -8.95
C LEU A 82 -8.67 -24.16 -7.59
N PRO A 83 -9.05 -24.82 -6.49
CA PRO A 83 -8.50 -24.52 -5.16
C PRO A 83 -6.97 -24.52 -5.11
N GLN A 84 -6.31 -25.44 -5.83
CA GLN A 84 -4.86 -25.54 -5.89
C GLN A 84 -4.22 -24.35 -6.62
N GLU A 85 -4.87 -23.81 -7.65
CA GLU A 85 -4.38 -22.64 -8.38
C GLU A 85 -4.43 -21.39 -7.51
N ARG A 86 -5.56 -21.17 -6.81
CA ARG A 86 -5.67 -20.07 -5.84
C ARG A 86 -4.66 -20.23 -4.70
N SER A 87 -4.46 -21.45 -4.20
CA SER A 87 -3.48 -21.73 -3.16
C SER A 87 -2.06 -21.38 -3.58
N LYS A 88 -1.66 -21.66 -4.84
CA LYS A 88 -0.34 -21.25 -5.36
C LYS A 88 -0.16 -19.73 -5.36
N ILE A 89 -1.18 -18.98 -5.78
CA ILE A 89 -1.16 -17.52 -5.80
C ILE A 89 -1.05 -16.96 -4.37
N LEU A 90 -1.90 -17.44 -3.46
CA LEU A 90 -1.89 -17.01 -2.06
C LEU A 90 -0.58 -17.39 -1.35
N ARG A 91 -0.04 -18.58 -1.62
CA ARG A 91 1.25 -19.01 -1.08
C ARG A 91 2.40 -18.13 -1.57
N LYS A 92 2.39 -17.76 -2.86
CA LYS A 92 3.38 -16.83 -3.40
C LYS A 92 3.27 -15.46 -2.74
N TRP A 93 2.06 -14.99 -2.46
CA TRP A 93 1.85 -13.72 -1.77
C TRP A 93 2.36 -13.77 -0.32
N PHE A 94 2.08 -14.85 0.41
CA PHE A 94 2.65 -15.10 1.74
C PHE A 94 4.19 -15.05 1.72
N GLU A 95 4.83 -15.75 0.77
CA GLU A 95 6.29 -15.75 0.65
C GLU A 95 6.86 -14.35 0.36
N LEU A 96 6.14 -13.54 -0.41
CA LEU A 96 6.52 -12.15 -0.69
C LEU A 96 6.36 -11.25 0.55
N ILE A 97 5.29 -11.43 1.34
CA ILE A 97 5.06 -10.68 2.59
C ILE A 97 6.17 -11.01 3.60
N VAL A 98 6.43 -12.30 3.84
CA VAL A 98 7.49 -12.74 4.78
C VAL A 98 8.87 -12.29 4.29
N GLY A 99 9.12 -12.36 2.97
CA GLY A 99 10.37 -11.86 2.38
C GLY A 99 10.57 -10.34 2.51
N ALA A 100 9.48 -9.58 2.69
CA ALA A 100 9.49 -8.13 2.86
C ALA A 100 9.22 -7.70 4.32
N LYS A 101 9.32 -8.63 5.28
CA LYS A 101 8.87 -8.44 6.67
C LYS A 101 9.42 -7.18 7.34
N ASP A 102 10.72 -6.95 7.26
CA ASP A 102 11.36 -5.82 7.92
C ASP A 102 10.90 -4.47 7.34
N ASP A 103 10.74 -4.38 6.02
CA ASP A 103 10.25 -3.18 5.34
C ASP A 103 8.78 -2.90 5.68
N LEU A 104 7.93 -3.94 5.67
CA LEU A 104 6.52 -3.81 6.03
C LEU A 104 6.34 -3.43 7.51
N ALA A 105 7.14 -4.02 8.40
CA ALA A 105 7.11 -3.69 9.81
C ALA A 105 7.55 -2.24 10.08
N LEU A 106 8.58 -1.76 9.36
CA LEU A 106 9.00 -0.37 9.42
C LEU A 106 7.87 0.57 8.98
N LEU A 107 7.23 0.31 7.83
CA LEU A 107 6.11 1.14 7.35
C LEU A 107 4.96 1.20 8.37
N MET A 108 4.57 0.05 8.93
CA MET A 108 3.52 -0.05 9.94
C MET A 108 3.88 0.71 11.23
N THR A 109 5.14 0.61 11.68
CA THR A 109 5.64 1.38 12.83
C THR A 109 5.55 2.87 12.56
N LEU A 110 5.94 3.32 11.37
CA LEU A 110 5.94 4.75 11.02
C LEU A 110 4.53 5.32 10.92
N GLU A 111 3.54 4.59 10.41
CA GLU A 111 2.18 5.15 10.27
C GLU A 111 1.34 5.04 11.55
N GLN A 112 1.60 4.03 12.40
CA GLN A 112 0.76 3.73 13.57
C GLN A 112 1.43 4.05 14.91
N GLY A 113 2.76 4.17 14.97
CA GLY A 113 3.51 4.45 16.19
C GLY A 113 3.73 3.28 17.14
N LYS A 114 3.34 2.05 16.75
CA LYS A 114 3.57 0.85 17.56
C LYS A 114 5.06 0.48 17.59
N PRO A 115 5.57 -0.17 18.64
CA PRO A 115 6.96 -0.65 18.66
C PRO A 115 7.26 -1.60 17.49
N LEU A 116 8.47 -1.50 16.92
CA LEU A 116 8.88 -2.33 15.77
C LEU A 116 8.73 -3.84 16.03
N GLN A 117 8.97 -4.31 17.25
CA GLN A 117 8.80 -5.72 17.59
C GLN A 117 7.33 -6.17 17.53
N GLU A 118 6.38 -5.29 17.86
CA GLU A 118 4.96 -5.58 17.68
C GLU A 118 4.59 -5.59 16.19
N SER A 119 5.08 -4.62 15.40
CA SER A 119 4.91 -4.64 13.94
C SER A 119 5.47 -5.90 13.30
N LEU A 120 6.65 -6.38 13.72
CA LEU A 120 7.23 -7.62 13.22
C LEU A 120 6.36 -8.83 13.55
N GLY A 121 5.79 -8.88 14.76
CA GLY A 121 4.88 -9.94 15.18
C GLY A 121 3.53 -9.93 14.44
N GLU A 122 3.08 -8.79 13.93
CA GLU A 122 1.84 -8.68 13.15
C GLU A 122 1.99 -9.16 11.69
N ILE A 123 3.22 -9.16 11.16
CA ILE A 123 3.51 -9.66 9.81
C ILE A 123 3.69 -11.19 9.78
N ASP A 124 4.00 -11.81 10.92
CA ASP A 124 4.18 -13.27 11.07
C ASP A 124 2.85 -14.05 11.06
#